data_AF-A0A1H9DTH7-F1
#
_entry.id   AF-A0A1H9DTH7-F1
#
_cell.length_a   1.000
_cell.length_b   1.000
_cell.length_c   1.000
_cell.angle_alpha   90.00
_cell.angle_beta   90.00
_cell.angle_gamma   90.00
#
_symmetry.space_group_name_H-M   'P 1'
#
loop_
_entity.id
_entity.type
_entity.pdbx_description
1 polymer ?
#
loop_
_entity_poly.entity_id
_entity_poly.type
_entity_poly.pdbx_seq_one_letter_code
_entity_poly.pdbx_strand_id
1 'polypeptide(L)'
;MVETIVRQIDPLISYRGVNARRGKIARAEPVAALYEQMRIKHARGLGELEDQMCLMTRAGFVGQGSPDRVDALVWAMHELMIAPAKAWQAPRLRRL
;
A
#
# COMPACT_ATOMS: atom_id res chain seq x y z
N MET A 1 -1.92 1.31 20.05
CA MET A 1 -1.68 -0.05 20.57
C MET A 1 -0.56 -0.75 19.80
N VAL A 2 -0.62 -0.86 18.47
CA VAL A 2 0.48 -1.46 17.67
C VAL A 2 1.78 -0.65 17.73
N GLU A 3 1.71 0.69 17.64
CA GLU A 3 2.89 1.56 17.76
C GLU A 3 3.70 1.29 19.03
N THR A 4 3.02 1.17 20.17
CA THR A 4 3.63 1.01 21.47
C THR A 4 4.43 -0.30 21.56
N ILE A 5 3.91 -1.37 20.97
CA ILE A 5 4.58 -2.68 20.94
C ILE A 5 5.79 -2.65 20.00
N VAL A 6 5.65 -2.04 18.83
CA VAL A 6 6.73 -1.95 17.85
C VAL A 6 7.89 -1.09 18.39
N ARG A 7 7.58 0.04 19.05
CA ARG A 7 8.58 0.91 19.70
C ARG A 7 9.23 0.31 20.95
N GLN A 8 8.61 -0.69 21.58
CA GLN A 8 9.24 -1.45 22.67
C GLN A 8 10.36 -2.37 22.19
N ILE A 9 10.25 -2.87 20.95
CA ILE A 9 11.27 -3.73 20.34
C ILE A 9 12.39 -2.87 19.75
N ASP A 10 12.04 -1.79 19.04
CA ASP A 10 12.99 -0.82 18.49
C ASP A 10 12.45 0.61 18.64
N PRO A 11 13.04 1.45 19.52
CA PRO A 11 12.59 2.81 19.74
C PRO A 11 12.72 3.73 18.52
N LEU A 12 13.67 3.45 17.62
CA LEU A 12 14.03 4.31 16.49
C LEU A 12 13.30 3.95 15.20
N ILE A 13 12.52 2.87 15.20
CA ILE A 13 11.77 2.44 14.03
C ILE A 13 10.79 3.53 13.58
N SER A 14 10.83 3.84 12.28
CA SER A 14 9.90 4.79 11.66
C SER A 14 8.52 4.15 11.58
N TYR A 15 7.63 4.53 12.50
CA TYR A 15 6.23 4.10 12.51
C TYR A 15 5.30 5.21 12.04
N ARG A 16 4.38 4.87 11.13
CA ARG A 16 3.27 5.74 10.73
C ARG A 16 1.95 4.98 10.84
N GLY A 17 1.12 5.38 11.79
CA GLY A 17 -0.23 4.84 11.92
C GLY A 17 -1.11 5.33 10.77
N VAL A 18 -1.53 4.43 9.89
CA VAL A 18 -2.49 4.73 8.82
C VAL A 18 -3.87 4.22 9.21
N ASN A 19 -4.88 5.09 9.10
CA ASN A 19 -6.28 4.71 9.29
C ASN A 19 -6.98 4.69 7.94
N ALA A 20 -7.55 3.54 7.58
CA ALA A 20 -8.27 3.33 6.34
C ALA A 20 -9.62 4.07 6.35
N ARG A 21 -9.71 5.24 5.72
CA ARG A 21 -10.97 6.01 5.58
C ARG A 21 -11.83 5.61 4.37
N ARG A 22 -11.25 4.91 3.39
CA ARG A 22 -11.94 4.45 2.17
C ARG A 22 -11.96 2.93 2.13
N GLY A 23 -13.04 2.38 1.55
CA GLY A 23 -13.20 0.93 1.39
C GLY A 23 -12.03 0.29 0.63
N LYS A 24 -11.75 -0.98 0.93
CA LYS A 24 -10.58 -1.72 0.42
C LYS A 24 -10.46 -1.66 -1.11
N ILE A 25 -11.58 -1.83 -1.82
CA ILE A 25 -11.64 -1.81 -3.29
C ILE A 25 -11.25 -0.43 -3.84
N ALA A 26 -11.81 0.65 -3.28
CA ALA A 26 -11.55 2.02 -3.72
C ALA A 26 -10.10 2.49 -3.51
N ARG A 27 -9.34 1.82 -2.64
CA ARG A 27 -7.91 2.10 -2.44
C ARG A 27 -7.03 1.27 -3.37
N ALA A 28 -7.49 0.09 -3.78
CA ALA A 28 -6.77 -0.80 -4.68
C ALA A 28 -6.84 -0.33 -6.15
N GLU A 29 -7.90 0.37 -6.55
CA GLU A 29 -8.08 0.92 -7.90
C GLU A 29 -6.85 1.66 -8.47
N PRO A 30 -6.27 2.69 -7.81
CA PRO A 30 -5.12 3.39 -8.38
C PRO A 30 -3.86 2.51 -8.47
N VAL A 31 -3.74 1.49 -7.61
CA VAL A 31 -2.64 0.53 -7.68
C VAL A 31 -2.86 -0.44 -8.83
N ALA A 32 -4.10 -0.89 -9.07
CA ALA A 32 -4.45 -1.69 -10.23
C ALA A 32 -4.13 -0.95 -11.55
N ALA A 33 -4.38 0.36 -11.63
CA ALA A 33 -3.99 1.16 -12.78
C ALA A 33 -2.47 1.17 -13.04
N LEU A 34 -1.65 1.14 -11.98
CA LEU A 34 -0.18 1.03 -12.12
C LEU A 34 0.24 -0.36 -12.64
N TYR A 35 -0.49 -1.41 -12.29
CA TYR A 35 -0.31 -2.74 -12.88
C TYR A 35 -0.70 -2.78 -14.36
N GLU A 36 -1.84 -2.18 -14.74
CA GLU A 36 -2.24 -2.07 -16.15
C GLU A 36 -1.22 -1.30 -16.99
N GLN A 37 -0.57 -0.30 -16.40
CA GLN A 37 0.53 0.44 -17.04
C GLN A 37 1.88 -0.30 -17.04
N MET A 38 1.94 -1.54 -16.55
CA MET A 38 3.16 -2.36 -16.45
C MET A 38 4.27 -1.70 -15.60
N ARG A 39 3.88 -0.81 -14.67
CA ARG A 39 4.83 -0.05 -13.83
C ARG A 39 5.23 -0.80 -12.56
N ILE A 40 4.48 -1.83 -12.19
CA ILE A 40 4.77 -2.68 -11.04
C ILE A 40 5.18 -4.06 -11.55
N LYS A 41 6.32 -4.56 -11.07
CA LYS A 41 6.82 -5.91 -11.34
C LYS A 41 7.21 -6.55 -10.02
N HIS A 42 6.86 -7.82 -9.86
CA HIS A 42 7.19 -8.60 -8.67
C HIS A 42 8.50 -9.35 -8.85
N ALA A 43 9.31 -9.36 -7.80
CA ALA A 43 10.48 -10.22 -7.71
C ALA A 43 10.03 -11.64 -7.31
N ARG A 44 10.88 -12.64 -7.58
CA ARG A 44 10.62 -14.03 -7.17
C ARG A 44 10.50 -14.12 -5.64
N GLY A 45 9.63 -15.02 -5.16
CA GLY A 45 9.38 -15.24 -3.72
C GLY A 45 8.09 -14.62 -3.19
N LEU A 46 7.26 -14.04 -4.05
CA LEU A 46 5.98 -13.40 -3.69
C LEU A 46 4.75 -14.27 -4.00
N GLY A 47 4.89 -15.60 -4.07
CA GLY A 47 3.80 -16.51 -4.47
C GLY A 47 2.53 -16.38 -3.62
N GLU A 48 2.66 -16.30 -2.29
CA GLU A 48 1.48 -16.10 -1.42
C GLU A 48 0.78 -14.74 -1.63
N LEU A 49 1.51 -13.72 -2.09
CA LEU A 49 0.93 -12.43 -2.47
C LEU A 49 0.18 -12.58 -3.81
N GLU A 50 0.80 -13.23 -4.80
CA GLU A 50 0.20 -13.49 -6.11
C GLU A 50 -1.09 -14.33 -5.98
N ASP A 51 -1.09 -15.34 -5.12
CA ASP A 51 -2.28 -16.14 -4.81
C ASP A 51 -3.42 -15.27 -4.23
N GLN A 52 -3.10 -14.38 -3.28
CA GLN A 52 -4.08 -13.44 -2.75
C GLN A 52 -4.56 -12.42 -3.80
N MET A 53 -3.72 -12.03 -4.75
CA MET A 53 -4.11 -11.17 -5.87
C MET A 53 -5.07 -11.88 -6.82
N CYS A 54 -4.86 -13.18 -7.10
CA CYS A 54 -5.77 -14.00 -7.91
C CYS A 54 -7.16 -14.15 -7.29
N LEU A 55 -7.24 -14.14 -5.95
CA LEU A 55 -8.50 -14.20 -5.20
C LEU A 55 -9.22 -12.83 -5.10
N MET A 56 -8.61 -11.75 -5.58
CA MET A 56 -9.19 -10.42 -5.55
C MET A 56 -10.05 -10.18 -6.80
N THR A 57 -11.37 -10.08 -6.61
CA THR A 57 -12.33 -9.82 -7.69
C THR A 57 -12.88 -8.40 -7.62
N ARG A 58 -13.55 -7.94 -8.69
CA ARG A 58 -14.26 -6.64 -8.69
C ARG A 58 -15.34 -6.52 -7.62
N ALA A 59 -15.91 -7.65 -7.19
CA ALA A 59 -16.91 -7.71 -6.12
C ALA A 59 -16.30 -7.76 -4.72
N GLY A 60 -14.97 -7.95 -4.61
CA GLY A 60 -14.26 -8.10 -3.36
C GLY A 60 -13.34 -9.32 -3.33
N PHE A 61 -12.76 -9.56 -2.16
CA PHE A 61 -11.88 -10.71 -1.94
C PHE A 61 -12.68 -11.99 -1.75
N VAL A 62 -12.37 -13.03 -2.52
CA VAL A 62 -13.02 -14.34 -2.45
C VAL A 62 -12.07 -15.29 -1.70
N GLY A 63 -12.27 -15.42 -0.39
CA GLY A 63 -11.46 -16.27 0.47
C GLY A 63 -11.80 -16.13 1.96
N GLN A 64 -11.31 -17.07 2.77
CA GLN A 64 -11.37 -16.96 4.24
C GLN A 64 -10.31 -15.95 4.70
N GLY A 65 -10.75 -14.89 5.38
CA GLY A 65 -9.87 -13.86 5.95
C GLY A 65 -9.80 -12.55 5.16
N SER A 66 -9.04 -11.60 5.69
CA SER A 66 -8.73 -10.33 5.01
C SER A 66 -7.48 -10.52 4.14
N PRO A 67 -7.41 -9.91 2.95
CA PRO A 67 -6.22 -10.00 2.10
C PRO A 67 -5.09 -9.13 2.66
N ASP A 68 -4.40 -9.64 3.68
CA ASP A 68 -3.44 -8.85 4.45
C ASP A 68 -2.19 -8.48 3.63
N ARG A 69 -1.72 -9.38 2.74
CA ARG A 69 -0.54 -9.11 1.89
C ARG A 69 -0.87 -8.13 0.77
N VAL A 70 -2.04 -8.27 0.15
CA VAL A 70 -2.51 -7.33 -0.90
C VAL A 70 -2.79 -5.96 -0.30
N ASP A 71 -3.39 -5.86 0.89
CA ASP A 71 -3.60 -4.56 1.55
C ASP A 71 -2.26 -3.90 1.91
N ALA A 72 -1.28 -4.68 2.40
CA ALA A 72 0.08 -4.19 2.65
C ALA A 72 0.75 -3.66 1.36
N LEU A 73 0.63 -4.38 0.25
CA LEU A 73 1.11 -3.95 -1.06
C LEU A 73 0.44 -2.65 -1.51
N VAL A 74 -0.89 -2.56 -1.39
CA VAL A 74 -1.65 -1.36 -1.78
C VAL A 74 -1.18 -0.15 -0.97
N TRP A 75 -0.97 -0.31 0.33
CA TRP A 75 -0.40 0.75 1.17
C TRP A 75 1.03 1.12 0.79
N ALA A 76 1.89 0.14 0.53
CA ALA A 76 3.26 0.38 0.10
C ALA A 76 3.29 1.18 -1.21
N MET A 77 2.50 0.78 -2.21
CA MET A 77 2.41 1.49 -3.49
C MET A 77 1.79 2.88 -3.34
N HIS A 78 0.81 3.04 -2.45
CA HIS A 78 0.26 4.35 -2.14
C HIS A 78 1.33 5.28 -1.56
N GLU A 79 2.09 4.85 -0.56
CA GLU A 79 3.12 5.68 0.06
C GLU A 79 4.33 5.92 -0.85
N LEU A 80 4.68 4.98 -1.74
CA LEU A 80 5.84 5.09 -2.62
C LEU A 80 5.54 5.84 -3.92
N MET A 81 4.34 5.72 -4.48
CA MET A 81 4.03 6.28 -5.81
C MET A 81 2.90 7.31 -5.80
N ILE A 82 1.89 7.18 -4.93
CA ILE A 82 0.69 8.03 -4.97
C ILE A 82 0.85 9.25 -4.07
N ALA A 83 1.27 9.07 -2.82
CA ALA A 83 1.50 10.15 -1.87
C ALA A 83 2.64 11.10 -2.30
N PRO A 84 3.79 10.62 -2.81
CA PRO A 84 4.87 11.50 -3.27
C PRO A 84 4.52 12.23 -4.56
N ALA A 85 3.73 11.61 -5.45
CA ALA A 85 3.24 12.27 -6.65
C ALA A 85 2.37 13.51 -6.33
N LYS A 86 1.67 13.53 -5.20
CA LYS A 86 0.98 14.74 -4.71
C LYS A 86 1.93 15.80 -4.19
N ALA A 87 3.03 15.40 -3.53
CA ALA A 87 4.06 16.35 -3.07
C ALA A 87 4.84 16.98 -4.24
N TRP A 88 4.95 16.26 -5.37
CA TRP A 88 5.58 16.74 -6.61
C TRP A 88 4.79 17.82 -7.37
N GLN A 89 3.63 18.26 -6.87
CA GLN A 89 2.80 19.28 -7.53
C GLN A 89 3.15 20.73 -7.17
N ALA A 90 4.14 21.01 -6.31
CA ALA A 90 4.50 22.38 -5.98
C ALA A 90 5.99 22.55 -5.61
N PRO A 91 6.90 22.73 -6.58
CA PRO A 91 8.25 23.23 -6.27
C PRO A 91 8.12 24.61 -5.60
N ARG A 92 8.34 24.66 -4.29
CA ARG A 92 8.36 25.93 -3.55
C ARG A 92 9.74 26.54 -3.69
N LEU A 93 9.83 27.66 -4.41
CA LEU A 93 11.05 28.47 -4.44
C LEU A 93 11.30 29.00 -3.02
N ARG A 94 12.41 28.57 -2.42
CA ARG A 94 12.91 29.13 -1.16
C ARG A 94 13.40 30.55 -1.46
N ARG A 95 12.66 31.57 -1.01
CA ARG A 95 13.16 32.94 -1.04
C ARG A 95 14.25 33.09 0.03
N LEU A 96 15.40 33.60 -0.40
CA LEU A 96 16.50 34.05 0.45
C LEU A 96 16.14 35.37 1.13
#